data_AF-A0A3D2Z742-F1
#
_entry.id   AF-A0A3D2Z742-F1
#
_cell.length_a   1.000
_cell.length_b   1.000
_cell.length_c   1.000
_cell.angle_alpha   90.00
_cell.angle_beta   90.00
_cell.angle_gamma   90.00
#
_symmetry.space_group_name_H-M   'P 1'
#
loop_
_entity.id
_entity.type
_entity.pdbx_description
1 polymer ?
#
loop_
_entity_poly.entity_id
_entity_poly.type
_entity_poly.pdbx_seq_one_letter_code
_entity_poly.pdbx_strand_id
1 'polypeptide(L)'
;MTDSLSLILATTFAPFGAFVLAILLLMRQPRVAQLIVIAGGALSLAGAVSLLANGPVDPLRYLWFVSGDIQLRFGFILDGLSLMFGVAVALITLCVMVYSLGYMGHDPDKTRYFAMLALFEWAMLSFVYAVDLLQSFIFWELVGLASFFLIGFWYEKPSATAAAKKAFLMTRVGDVGLFIGVLMVLQVAGHFDIPALLAVDNGLVQQAAPATLTAITLLIFVGIVGKSAQFPLHTWLPDAMEGPTPVSALLHSATMVAAGVYLMARLHPLFMGSETTLGIILIIASITALLAATMAMVATDIKRVLAFSSISQLGFMLLGLAAGSLFAGVFHLITHALFKALLFLCSGLFIHHFETNEMEQIGRAGGRRLRFATAGLLVGGAALAGIPPLGGFFSKEEIFAALGHDGVTLFSVVALLAAFLTAYYTFRMIFLVTRPAQIETEETHAHAEHGRAEPWSMALPVALLVVGAAIAGFWGEQIAAGLGIDMGHHTLASMAPALAVVAVGVLLAWVDFGRQGAARTGFIARVPALERLFTNGWYVDAFYDAVIVRITTLVATLMHAIEVKFIDGNFDRLGRGVLGLGSGSTRIQNGWVQFYGGWAVILVGVAAVYFSMGGGG
;
A
#
# COMPACT_ATOMS: atom_id res chain seq x y z
N MET A 1 11.20 7.91 -32.90
CA MET A 1 10.44 6.76 -32.33
C MET A 1 11.36 5.69 -31.74
N THR A 2 12.42 5.26 -32.43
CA THR A 2 13.39 4.27 -31.91
C THR A 2 14.10 4.72 -30.62
N ASP A 3 14.48 6.00 -30.55
CA ASP A 3 15.22 6.56 -29.40
C ASP A 3 14.33 6.76 -28.16
N SER A 4 13.04 7.02 -28.37
CA SER A 4 12.07 7.14 -27.28
C SER A 4 11.78 5.78 -26.66
N LEU A 5 11.60 4.73 -27.47
CA LEU A 5 11.34 3.38 -26.97
C LEU A 5 12.50 2.83 -26.16
N SER A 6 13.75 3.01 -26.64
CA SER A 6 14.93 2.55 -25.91
C SER A 6 15.07 3.24 -24.55
N LEU A 7 14.79 4.55 -24.49
CA LEU A 7 14.76 5.30 -23.23
C LEU A 7 13.69 4.78 -22.27
N ILE A 8 12.47 4.51 -22.74
CA ILE A 8 11.38 3.97 -21.91
C ILE A 8 11.72 2.59 -21.35
N LEU A 9 12.25 1.72 -22.20
CA LEU A 9 12.67 0.38 -21.80
C LEU A 9 13.84 0.43 -20.82
N ALA A 10 14.84 1.28 -21.06
CA ALA A 10 15.95 1.46 -20.13
C ALA A 10 15.46 2.00 -18.78
N THR A 11 14.56 2.99 -18.78
CA THR A 11 13.97 3.58 -17.58
C THR A 11 13.20 2.55 -16.76
N THR A 12 12.39 1.72 -17.43
CA THR A 12 11.48 0.81 -16.73
C THR A 12 12.16 -0.50 -16.36
N PHE A 13 12.96 -1.10 -17.26
CA PHE A 13 13.51 -2.45 -17.07
C PHE A 13 14.92 -2.50 -16.47
N ALA A 14 15.62 -1.37 -16.31
CA ALA A 14 16.90 -1.36 -15.60
C ALA A 14 16.83 -1.94 -14.17
N PRO A 15 15.81 -1.63 -13.33
CA PRO A 15 15.67 -2.25 -12.01
C PRO A 15 15.36 -3.74 -12.12
N PHE A 16 14.56 -4.16 -13.11
CA PHE A 16 14.27 -5.58 -13.33
C PHE A 16 15.52 -6.38 -13.68
N GLY A 17 16.34 -5.87 -14.60
CA GLY A 17 17.63 -6.47 -14.93
C GLY A 17 18.55 -6.56 -13.71
N ALA A 18 18.61 -5.49 -12.90
CA ALA A 18 19.38 -5.48 -11.67
C ALA A 18 18.86 -6.51 -10.63
N PHE A 19 17.54 -6.65 -10.49
CA PHE A 19 16.91 -7.66 -9.64
C PHE A 19 17.30 -9.09 -10.07
N VAL A 20 17.17 -9.41 -11.36
CA VAL A 20 17.50 -10.73 -11.91
C VAL A 20 18.98 -11.05 -11.70
N LEU A 21 19.87 -10.11 -12.00
CA LEU A 21 21.31 -10.28 -11.79
C LEU A 21 21.65 -10.47 -10.30
N ALA A 22 21.02 -9.68 -9.41
CA ALA A 22 21.26 -9.77 -7.98
C ALA A 22 20.89 -11.16 -7.41
N ILE A 23 19.71 -11.68 -7.76
CA ILE A 23 19.21 -12.97 -7.27
C ILE A 23 19.91 -14.16 -7.93
N LEU A 24 20.11 -14.15 -9.25
CA LEU A 24 20.61 -15.33 -9.95
C LEU A 24 22.14 -15.46 -9.86
N LEU A 25 22.87 -14.34 -9.87
CA LEU A 25 24.32 -14.35 -10.04
C LEU A 25 25.10 -13.79 -8.85
N LEU A 26 24.51 -12.90 -8.04
CA LEU A 26 25.26 -12.09 -7.07
C LEU A 26 24.89 -12.33 -5.61
N MET A 27 24.11 -13.36 -5.30
CA MET A 27 23.74 -13.72 -3.92
C MET A 27 24.95 -13.87 -2.98
N ARG A 28 26.10 -14.32 -3.52
CA ARG A 28 27.37 -14.47 -2.78
C ARG A 28 28.27 -13.23 -2.80
N GLN A 29 27.90 -12.17 -3.52
CA GLN A 29 28.70 -10.96 -3.73
C GLN A 29 27.90 -9.69 -3.38
N PRO A 30 27.61 -9.46 -2.07
CA PRO A 30 26.67 -8.43 -1.65
C PRO A 30 27.05 -7.01 -2.10
N ARG A 31 28.35 -6.66 -2.10
CA ARG A 31 28.82 -5.34 -2.55
C ARG A 31 28.55 -5.09 -4.03
N VAL A 32 28.74 -6.11 -4.87
CA VAL A 32 28.50 -6.01 -6.32
C VAL A 32 27.00 -5.95 -6.60
N ALA A 33 26.20 -6.76 -5.88
CA ALA A 33 24.74 -6.71 -5.98
C ALA A 33 24.17 -5.33 -5.62
N GLN A 34 24.64 -4.74 -4.51
CA GLN A 34 24.28 -3.38 -4.10
C GLN A 34 24.61 -2.34 -5.17
N LEU A 35 25.82 -2.40 -5.74
CA LEU A 35 26.25 -1.47 -6.78
C LEU A 35 25.37 -1.58 -8.03
N ILE A 36 25.08 -2.80 -8.49
CA ILE A 36 24.24 -3.02 -9.68
C ILE A 36 22.81 -2.55 -9.45
N VAL A 37 22.22 -2.83 -8.28
CA VAL A 37 20.88 -2.36 -7.93
C VAL A 37 20.83 -0.84 -7.90
N ILE A 38 21.80 -0.18 -7.24
CA ILE A 38 21.86 1.29 -7.19
C ILE A 38 22.07 1.89 -8.58
N ALA A 39 22.92 1.27 -9.42
CA ALA A 39 23.13 1.71 -10.80
C ALA A 39 21.85 1.57 -11.64
N GLY A 40 21.09 0.49 -11.45
CA GLY A 40 19.78 0.29 -12.08
C GLY A 40 18.77 1.35 -11.68
N GLY A 41 18.65 1.67 -10.39
CA GLY A 41 17.78 2.75 -9.90
C GLY A 41 18.25 4.14 -10.37
N ALA A 42 19.55 4.39 -10.43
CA ALA A 42 20.10 5.64 -10.93
C ALA A 42 19.83 5.84 -12.44
N LEU A 43 19.95 4.77 -13.23
CA LEU A 43 19.59 4.78 -14.64
C LEU A 43 18.08 5.02 -14.82
N SER A 44 17.25 4.45 -13.96
CA SER A 44 15.80 4.65 -13.96
C SER A 44 15.42 6.09 -13.63
N LEU A 45 16.07 6.71 -12.65
CA LEU A 45 15.88 8.13 -12.34
C LEU A 45 16.32 9.03 -13.50
N ALA A 46 17.52 8.81 -14.06
CA ALA A 46 18.01 9.58 -15.20
C ALA A 46 17.07 9.45 -16.41
N GLY A 47 16.57 8.24 -16.65
CA GLY A 47 15.59 7.94 -17.66
C GLY A 47 14.25 8.66 -17.44
N ALA A 48 13.69 8.59 -16.23
CA ALA A 48 12.44 9.26 -15.87
C ALA A 48 12.53 10.79 -16.00
N VAL A 49 13.64 11.39 -15.58
CA VAL A 49 13.89 12.84 -15.74
C VAL A 49 14.00 13.21 -17.22
N SER A 50 14.69 12.39 -18.02
CA SER A 50 14.77 12.60 -19.47
C SER A 50 13.40 12.48 -20.16
N LEU A 51 12.59 11.50 -19.77
CA LEU A 51 11.22 11.35 -20.27
C LEU A 51 10.36 12.57 -19.91
N LEU A 52 10.44 13.06 -18.66
CA LEU A 52 9.73 14.28 -18.24
C LEU A 52 10.16 15.50 -19.07
N ALA A 53 11.46 15.64 -19.35
CA ALA A 53 12.00 16.76 -20.13
C ALA A 53 11.60 16.71 -21.62
N ASN A 54 11.48 15.51 -22.20
CA ASN A 54 11.02 15.33 -23.58
C ASN A 54 9.49 15.54 -23.74
N GLY A 55 8.77 15.58 -22.62
CA GLY A 55 7.32 15.80 -22.58
C GLY A 55 6.51 14.54 -22.92
N PRO A 56 5.17 14.69 -22.98
CA PRO A 56 4.28 13.59 -23.25
C PRO A 56 4.52 12.93 -24.60
N VAL A 57 4.38 11.61 -24.65
CA VAL A 57 4.51 10.81 -25.89
C VAL A 57 3.21 10.05 -26.13
N ASP A 58 2.85 9.89 -27.40
CA ASP A 58 1.71 9.07 -27.80
C ASP A 58 1.77 7.67 -27.16
N PRO A 59 0.64 7.14 -26.64
CA PRO A 59 0.66 5.86 -25.94
C PRO A 59 1.12 4.73 -26.84
N LEU A 60 2.17 4.04 -26.42
CA LEU A 60 2.73 2.88 -27.11
C LEU A 60 1.94 1.64 -26.73
N ARG A 61 1.59 0.81 -27.71
CA ARG A 61 0.77 -0.40 -27.53
C ARG A 61 1.39 -1.58 -28.26
N TYR A 62 1.56 -2.67 -27.53
CA TYR A 62 2.05 -3.94 -28.04
C TYR A 62 1.02 -5.01 -27.74
N LEU A 63 0.70 -5.82 -28.75
CA LEU A 63 -0.23 -6.91 -28.58
C LEU A 63 0.41 -8.02 -27.74
N TRP A 64 -0.22 -8.38 -26.62
CA TRP A 64 0.26 -9.44 -25.73
C TRP A 64 -0.45 -10.77 -26.00
N PHE A 65 -1.78 -10.75 -26.02
CA PHE A 65 -2.60 -11.95 -26.18
C PHE A 65 -3.93 -11.63 -26.89
N VAL A 66 -4.44 -12.58 -27.67
CA VAL A 66 -5.72 -12.46 -28.41
C VAL A 66 -6.59 -13.67 -28.09
N SER A 67 -7.86 -13.43 -27.80
CA SER A 67 -8.87 -14.48 -27.68
C SER A 67 -10.22 -13.99 -28.24
N GLY A 68 -10.63 -14.54 -29.39
CA GLY A 68 -11.76 -14.01 -30.14
C GLY A 68 -11.53 -12.54 -30.52
N ASP A 69 -12.49 -11.68 -30.17
CA ASP A 69 -12.41 -10.24 -30.41
C ASP A 69 -11.64 -9.47 -29.33
N ILE A 70 -11.28 -10.13 -28.22
CA ILE A 70 -10.57 -9.49 -27.11
C ILE A 70 -9.07 -9.45 -27.42
N GLN A 71 -8.52 -8.24 -27.50
CA GLN A 71 -7.09 -7.97 -27.66
C GLN A 71 -6.52 -7.41 -26.37
N LEU A 72 -5.67 -8.19 -25.69
CA LEU A 72 -4.93 -7.73 -24.52
C LEU A 72 -3.63 -7.07 -24.98
N ARG A 73 -3.43 -5.82 -24.55
CA ARG A 73 -2.28 -5.00 -24.95
C ARG A 73 -1.44 -4.66 -23.73
N PHE A 74 -0.14 -4.62 -23.92
CA PHE A 74 0.82 -4.09 -22.97
C PHE A 74 1.50 -2.88 -23.60
N GLY A 75 1.85 -1.89 -22.79
CA GLY A 75 2.49 -0.71 -23.32
C GLY A 75 2.74 0.37 -22.30
N PHE A 76 2.92 1.58 -22.82
CA PHE A 76 3.37 2.73 -22.03
C PHE A 76 2.50 3.95 -22.32
N ILE A 77 1.90 4.50 -21.26
CA ILE A 77 1.27 5.82 -21.27
C ILE A 77 2.15 6.81 -20.52
N LEU A 78 2.65 7.82 -21.24
CA LEU A 78 3.58 8.82 -20.73
C LEU A 78 2.96 10.20 -20.84
N ASP A 79 1.88 10.42 -20.11
CA ASP A 79 1.31 11.75 -19.92
C ASP A 79 1.92 12.46 -18.70
N GLY A 80 1.54 13.71 -18.44
CA GLY A 80 2.12 14.48 -17.35
C GLY A 80 1.96 13.82 -15.98
N LEU A 81 0.82 13.18 -15.70
CA LEU A 81 0.61 12.43 -14.46
C LEU A 81 1.62 11.29 -14.31
N SER A 82 1.76 10.45 -15.35
CA SER A 82 2.72 9.35 -15.38
C SER A 82 4.16 9.83 -15.22
N LEU A 83 4.54 10.87 -15.97
CA LEU A 83 5.92 11.37 -16.01
C LEU A 83 6.35 11.98 -14.67
N MET A 84 5.52 12.85 -14.07
CA MET A 84 5.83 13.46 -12.78
C MET A 84 5.91 12.41 -11.67
N PHE A 85 4.96 11.49 -11.63
CA PHE A 85 4.91 10.48 -10.60
C PHE A 85 6.01 9.42 -10.78
N GLY A 86 6.37 9.07 -12.03
CA GLY A 86 7.51 8.21 -12.35
C GLY A 86 8.84 8.77 -11.84
N VAL A 87 9.07 10.09 -11.97
CA VAL A 87 10.23 10.77 -11.38
C VAL A 87 10.21 10.68 -9.85
N ALA A 88 9.06 10.91 -9.21
CA ALA A 88 8.94 10.81 -7.75
C ALA A 88 9.26 9.39 -7.24
N VAL A 89 8.74 8.36 -7.91
CA VAL A 89 9.01 6.94 -7.61
C VAL A 89 10.50 6.63 -7.74
N ALA A 90 11.13 6.95 -8.87
CA ALA A 90 12.54 6.66 -9.12
C ALA A 90 13.47 7.43 -8.14
N LEU A 91 13.16 8.70 -7.86
CA LEU A 91 13.94 9.54 -6.95
C LEU A 91 13.92 8.97 -5.52
N ILE A 92 12.73 8.70 -5.00
CA ILE A 92 12.58 8.21 -3.62
C ILE A 92 13.18 6.81 -3.49
N THR A 93 13.02 5.97 -4.51
CA THR A 93 13.60 4.64 -4.52
C THR A 93 15.12 4.68 -4.50
N LEU A 94 15.75 5.52 -5.33
CA LEU A 94 17.20 5.71 -5.32
C LEU A 94 17.70 6.23 -3.95
N CYS A 95 17.01 7.22 -3.38
CA CYS A 95 17.30 7.72 -2.03
C CYS A 95 17.25 6.59 -0.99
N VAL A 96 16.25 5.73 -1.04
CA VAL A 96 16.12 4.56 -0.15
C VAL A 96 17.24 3.55 -0.38
N MET A 97 17.60 3.24 -1.63
CA MET A 97 18.70 2.33 -1.94
C MET A 97 20.04 2.84 -1.39
N VAL A 98 20.35 4.12 -1.58
CA VAL A 98 21.58 4.74 -1.05
C VAL A 98 21.55 4.78 0.47
N TYR A 99 20.42 5.14 1.08
CA TYR A 99 20.23 5.15 2.52
C TYR A 99 20.47 3.76 3.14
N SER A 100 19.98 2.71 2.47
CA SER A 100 20.11 1.33 2.92
C SER A 100 21.55 0.81 2.89
N LEU A 101 22.50 1.47 2.22
CA LEU A 101 23.92 1.12 2.35
C LEU A 101 24.43 1.30 3.79
N GLY A 102 23.95 2.35 4.48
CA GLY A 102 24.26 2.58 5.89
C GLY A 102 23.40 1.68 6.79
N TYR A 103 22.08 1.74 6.62
CA TYR A 103 21.14 1.09 7.52
C TYR A 103 21.26 -0.45 7.52
N MET A 104 21.49 -1.07 6.36
CA MET A 104 21.63 -2.54 6.22
C MET A 104 23.09 -3.00 6.18
N GLY A 105 24.05 -2.14 6.55
CA GLY A 105 25.47 -2.42 6.38
C GLY A 105 25.93 -3.73 7.05
N HIS A 106 25.36 -4.01 8.23
CA HIS A 106 25.68 -5.16 9.07
C HIS A 106 24.75 -6.37 8.87
N ASP A 107 23.68 -6.24 8.06
CA ASP A 107 22.73 -7.32 7.83
C ASP A 107 23.30 -8.36 6.83
N PRO A 108 23.26 -9.68 7.14
CA PRO A 108 23.81 -10.71 6.27
C PRO A 108 23.01 -10.89 4.97
N ASP A 109 21.69 -10.64 4.98
CA ASP A 109 20.78 -10.89 3.87
C ASP A 109 20.55 -9.65 2.99
N LYS A 110 21.47 -8.67 3.05
CA LYS A 110 21.36 -7.41 2.30
C LYS A 110 21.27 -7.59 0.78
N THR A 111 21.82 -8.66 0.19
CA THR A 111 21.64 -8.92 -1.25
C THR A 111 20.17 -9.14 -1.61
N ARG A 112 19.47 -9.99 -0.83
CA ARG A 112 18.04 -10.24 -1.00
C ARG A 112 17.25 -8.96 -0.81
N TYR A 113 17.59 -8.17 0.20
CA TYR A 113 16.96 -6.88 0.47
C TYR A 113 17.04 -5.93 -0.75
N PHE A 114 18.24 -5.69 -1.28
CA PHE A 114 18.43 -4.81 -2.43
C PHE A 114 17.77 -5.35 -3.70
N ALA A 115 17.80 -6.67 -3.91
CA ALA A 115 17.07 -7.29 -5.01
C ALA A 115 15.55 -7.04 -4.91
N MET A 116 14.95 -7.19 -3.72
CA MET A 116 13.53 -6.91 -3.52
C MET A 116 13.20 -5.41 -3.72
N LEU A 117 14.11 -4.49 -3.36
CA LEU A 117 13.93 -3.07 -3.69
C LEU A 117 13.89 -2.82 -5.20
N ALA A 118 14.76 -3.47 -5.98
CA ALA A 118 14.78 -3.36 -7.43
C ALA A 118 13.53 -3.98 -8.09
N LEU A 119 13.05 -5.14 -7.59
CA LEU A 119 11.79 -5.74 -8.03
C LEU A 119 10.62 -4.78 -7.79
N PHE A 120 10.62 -4.15 -6.61
CA PHE A 120 9.61 -3.21 -6.20
C PHE A 120 9.62 -1.94 -7.08
N GLU A 121 10.79 -1.38 -7.38
CA GLU A 121 10.95 -0.23 -8.29
C GLU A 121 10.38 -0.54 -9.68
N TRP A 122 10.76 -1.67 -10.27
CA TRP A 122 10.27 -2.09 -11.57
C TRP A 122 8.75 -2.27 -11.59
N ALA A 123 8.20 -2.95 -10.57
CA ALA A 123 6.77 -3.17 -10.46
C ALA A 123 6.02 -1.83 -10.38
N MET A 124 6.51 -0.89 -9.57
CA MET A 124 5.88 0.41 -9.40
C MET A 124 5.98 1.27 -10.66
N LEU A 125 7.14 1.37 -11.32
CA LEU A 125 7.29 2.12 -12.58
C LEU A 125 6.41 1.53 -13.69
N SER A 126 6.34 0.20 -13.79
CA SER A 126 5.50 -0.48 -14.78
C SER A 126 4.01 -0.29 -14.50
N PHE A 127 3.60 -0.18 -13.23
CA PHE A 127 2.25 0.21 -12.84
C PHE A 127 1.93 1.64 -13.24
N VAL A 128 2.85 2.59 -12.99
CA VAL A 128 2.66 4.00 -13.33
C VAL A 128 2.50 4.18 -14.83
N TYR A 129 3.36 3.55 -15.64
CA TYR A 129 3.32 3.68 -17.09
C TYR A 129 2.32 2.76 -17.78
N ALA A 130 1.50 2.00 -17.06
CA ALA A 130 0.57 1.06 -17.68
C ALA A 130 -0.47 1.76 -18.56
N VAL A 131 -0.53 1.39 -19.84
CA VAL A 131 -1.52 1.92 -20.80
C VAL A 131 -2.88 1.23 -20.67
N ASP A 132 -2.90 0.05 -20.08
CA ASP A 132 -4.02 -0.86 -20.04
C ASP A 132 -4.42 -1.17 -18.59
N LEU A 133 -5.72 -1.27 -18.32
CA LEU A 133 -6.23 -1.47 -16.95
C LEU A 133 -5.90 -2.87 -16.42
N LEU A 134 -5.85 -3.89 -17.27
CA LEU A 134 -5.41 -5.24 -16.86
C LEU A 134 -3.89 -5.24 -16.58
N GLN A 135 -3.10 -4.54 -17.41
CA GLN A 135 -1.68 -4.33 -17.13
C GLN A 135 -1.47 -3.64 -15.77
N SER A 136 -2.28 -2.61 -15.48
CA SER A 136 -2.26 -1.93 -14.18
C SER A 136 -2.55 -2.91 -13.04
N PHE A 137 -3.56 -3.78 -13.18
CA PHE A 137 -3.87 -4.81 -12.18
C PHE A 137 -2.72 -5.81 -11.95
N ILE A 138 -2.05 -6.25 -13.01
CA ILE A 138 -0.90 -7.17 -12.88
C ILE A 138 0.24 -6.53 -12.08
N PHE A 139 0.58 -5.27 -12.36
CA PHE A 139 1.65 -4.59 -11.64
C PHE A 139 1.23 -4.13 -10.23
N TRP A 140 -0.05 -3.84 -10.03
CA TRP A 140 -0.65 -3.59 -8.72
C TRP A 140 -0.46 -4.78 -7.75
N GLU A 141 -0.69 -5.97 -8.28
CA GLU A 141 -0.44 -7.25 -7.62
C GLU A 141 1.04 -7.48 -7.33
N LEU A 142 1.90 -7.19 -8.32
CA LEU A 142 3.35 -7.34 -8.17
C LEU A 142 3.94 -6.38 -7.13
N VAL A 143 3.46 -5.15 -7.05
CA VAL A 143 3.81 -4.21 -5.96
C VAL A 143 3.38 -4.79 -4.61
N GLY A 144 2.21 -5.43 -4.54
CA GLY A 144 1.76 -6.16 -3.36
C GLY A 144 2.69 -7.30 -2.97
N LEU A 145 3.12 -8.12 -3.92
CA LEU A 145 4.05 -9.22 -3.68
C LEU A 145 5.43 -8.73 -3.21
N ALA A 146 5.99 -7.73 -3.87
CA ALA A 146 7.28 -7.15 -3.48
C ALA A 146 7.20 -6.53 -2.07
N SER A 147 6.08 -5.88 -1.71
CA SER A 147 5.86 -5.38 -0.35
C SER A 147 5.80 -6.49 0.69
N PHE A 148 5.20 -7.64 0.37
CA PHE A 148 5.09 -8.78 1.29
C PHE A 148 6.47 -9.30 1.67
N PHE A 149 7.38 -9.43 0.69
CA PHE A 149 8.76 -9.82 0.94
C PHE A 149 9.56 -8.79 1.74
N LEU A 150 9.30 -7.50 1.54
CA LEU A 150 10.00 -6.42 2.24
C LEU A 150 9.51 -6.22 3.68
N ILE A 151 8.20 -6.34 3.94
CA ILE A 151 7.63 -6.30 5.30
C ILE A 151 8.10 -7.52 6.09
N GLY A 152 8.03 -8.70 5.47
CA GLY A 152 8.47 -9.98 6.05
C GLY A 152 9.97 -10.24 5.91
N PHE A 153 10.81 -9.21 5.71
CA PHE A 153 12.23 -9.40 5.42
C PHE A 153 12.95 -10.15 6.55
N TRP A 154 12.70 -9.79 7.81
CA TRP A 154 13.16 -10.54 8.98
C TRP A 154 12.16 -11.64 9.33
N TYR A 155 12.00 -12.60 8.43
CA TYR A 155 11.01 -13.69 8.52
C TYR A 155 11.19 -14.61 9.74
N GLU A 156 12.34 -14.58 10.40
CA GLU A 156 12.57 -15.30 11.65
C GLU A 156 11.80 -14.69 12.83
N LYS A 157 11.40 -13.41 12.73
CA LYS A 157 10.59 -12.72 13.75
C LYS A 157 9.10 -13.05 13.54
N PRO A 158 8.41 -13.68 14.51
CA PRO A 158 6.99 -14.02 14.35
C PRO A 158 6.08 -12.81 14.11
N SER A 159 6.40 -11.66 14.71
CA SER A 159 5.63 -10.42 14.48
C SER A 159 5.76 -9.92 13.04
N ALA A 160 6.95 -9.99 12.44
CA ALA A 160 7.18 -9.56 11.06
C ALA A 160 6.44 -10.46 10.05
N THR A 161 6.45 -11.77 10.27
CA THR A 161 5.68 -12.70 9.41
C THR A 161 4.18 -12.54 9.57
N ALA A 162 3.69 -12.29 10.80
CA ALA A 162 2.28 -11.98 11.04
C ALA A 162 1.87 -10.67 10.34
N ALA A 163 2.68 -9.61 10.46
CA ALA A 163 2.46 -8.32 9.81
C ALA A 163 2.44 -8.45 8.27
N ALA A 164 3.40 -9.17 7.68
CA ALA A 164 3.45 -9.41 6.24
C ALA A 164 2.20 -10.15 5.75
N LYS A 165 1.77 -11.21 6.46
CA LYS A 165 0.53 -11.94 6.12
C LYS A 165 -0.70 -11.05 6.23
N LYS A 166 -0.83 -10.27 7.32
CA LYS A 166 -1.97 -9.35 7.51
C LYS A 166 -2.04 -8.32 6.37
N ALA A 167 -0.91 -7.70 6.02
CA ALA A 167 -0.83 -6.75 4.91
C ALA A 167 -1.21 -7.37 3.57
N PHE A 168 -0.69 -8.55 3.26
CA PHE A 168 -1.00 -9.22 2.01
C PHE A 168 -2.48 -9.64 1.93
N LEU A 169 -3.05 -10.19 3.01
CA LEU A 169 -4.45 -10.63 3.03
C LEU A 169 -5.43 -9.44 3.00
N MET A 170 -5.18 -8.37 3.76
CA MET A 170 -6.07 -7.20 3.76
C MET A 170 -6.09 -6.50 2.41
N THR A 171 -4.92 -6.32 1.78
CA THR A 171 -4.85 -5.74 0.44
C THR A 171 -5.50 -6.65 -0.60
N ARG A 172 -5.34 -7.97 -0.47
CA ARG A 172 -5.99 -8.96 -1.35
C ARG A 172 -7.52 -8.86 -1.36
N VAL A 173 -8.15 -8.59 -0.22
CA VAL A 173 -9.61 -8.37 -0.15
C VAL A 173 -10.02 -7.20 -1.05
N GLY A 174 -9.25 -6.12 -1.04
CA GLY A 174 -9.43 -4.99 -1.97
C GLY A 174 -9.20 -5.40 -3.43
N ASP A 175 -8.13 -6.16 -3.68
CA ASP A 175 -7.71 -6.57 -5.02
C ASP A 175 -8.78 -7.43 -5.73
N VAL A 176 -9.55 -8.23 -4.98
CA VAL A 176 -10.70 -8.98 -5.53
C VAL A 176 -11.77 -8.02 -6.06
N GLY A 177 -12.08 -6.95 -5.33
CA GLY A 177 -13.02 -5.92 -5.78
C GLY A 177 -12.52 -5.24 -7.06
N LEU A 178 -11.25 -4.83 -7.07
CA LEU A 178 -10.62 -4.25 -8.26
C LEU A 178 -10.71 -5.20 -9.46
N PHE A 179 -10.37 -6.47 -9.28
CA PHE A 179 -10.40 -7.46 -10.35
C PHE A 179 -11.80 -7.63 -10.94
N ILE A 180 -12.85 -7.73 -10.11
CA ILE A 180 -14.24 -7.79 -10.58
C ILE A 180 -14.60 -6.51 -11.35
N GLY A 181 -14.19 -5.33 -10.85
CA GLY A 181 -14.38 -4.06 -11.55
C GLY A 181 -13.72 -4.03 -12.93
N VAL A 182 -12.48 -4.51 -13.03
CA VAL A 182 -11.77 -4.66 -14.31
C VAL A 182 -12.54 -5.58 -15.26
N LEU A 183 -13.02 -6.74 -14.80
CA LEU A 183 -13.82 -7.64 -15.63
C LEU A 183 -15.13 -7.01 -16.11
N MET A 184 -15.79 -6.19 -15.29
CA MET A 184 -16.98 -5.45 -15.70
C MET A 184 -16.67 -4.37 -16.75
N VAL A 185 -15.51 -3.72 -16.67
CA VAL A 185 -15.03 -2.81 -17.72
C VAL A 185 -14.92 -3.55 -19.05
N LEU A 186 -14.33 -4.74 -19.07
CA LEU A 186 -14.22 -5.58 -20.27
C LEU A 186 -15.59 -5.91 -20.87
N GLN A 187 -16.57 -6.23 -20.01
CA GLN A 187 -17.92 -6.58 -20.46
C GLN A 187 -18.62 -5.42 -21.18
N VAL A 188 -18.38 -4.17 -20.76
CA VAL A 188 -19.00 -2.99 -21.36
C VAL A 188 -18.20 -2.47 -22.55
N ALA A 189 -16.90 -2.26 -22.37
CA ALA A 189 -16.05 -1.60 -23.37
C ALA A 189 -15.40 -2.56 -24.37
N GLY A 190 -15.32 -3.85 -24.07
CA GLY A 190 -14.64 -4.84 -24.92
C GLY A 190 -13.11 -4.74 -24.93
N HIS A 191 -12.52 -3.79 -24.21
CA HIS A 191 -11.08 -3.59 -24.08
C HIS A 191 -10.72 -2.97 -22.73
N PHE A 192 -9.41 -2.88 -22.46
CA PHE A 192 -8.86 -2.33 -21.23
C PHE A 192 -7.98 -1.07 -21.45
N ASP A 193 -7.85 -0.60 -22.70
CA ASP A 193 -7.05 0.59 -23.05
C ASP A 193 -7.54 1.85 -22.31
N ILE A 194 -6.74 2.34 -21.36
CA ILE A 194 -7.13 3.45 -20.48
C ILE A 194 -7.43 4.73 -21.26
N PRO A 195 -6.61 5.19 -22.22
CA PRO A 195 -6.94 6.37 -23.02
C PRO A 195 -8.30 6.28 -23.72
N ALA A 196 -8.62 5.12 -24.31
CA ALA A 196 -9.92 4.91 -24.95
C ALA A 196 -11.08 4.83 -23.94
N LEU A 197 -10.88 4.23 -22.77
CA LEU A 197 -11.88 4.20 -21.70
C LEU A 197 -12.21 5.60 -21.18
N LEU A 198 -11.22 6.50 -21.16
CA LEU A 198 -11.34 7.88 -20.68
C LEU A 198 -11.73 8.88 -21.78
N ALA A 199 -11.93 8.44 -23.02
CA ALA A 199 -12.30 9.32 -24.11
C ALA A 199 -13.61 10.05 -23.81
N VAL A 200 -13.68 11.35 -24.13
CA VAL A 200 -14.88 12.16 -23.91
C VAL A 200 -16.04 11.59 -24.72
N ASP A 201 -15.78 11.25 -25.99
CA ASP A 201 -16.73 10.65 -26.90
C ASP A 201 -16.55 9.14 -26.96
N ASN A 202 -17.64 8.39 -26.80
CA ASN A 202 -17.63 6.93 -26.77
C ASN A 202 -16.71 6.31 -25.71
N GLY A 203 -16.32 7.02 -24.65
CA GLY A 203 -15.64 6.43 -23.49
C GLY A 203 -16.58 5.61 -22.61
N LEU A 204 -16.04 4.97 -21.57
CA LEU A 204 -16.80 4.09 -20.68
C LEU A 204 -17.98 4.82 -20.00
N VAL A 205 -17.82 6.10 -19.68
CA VAL A 205 -18.89 6.92 -19.06
C VAL A 205 -20.11 7.05 -19.98
N GLN A 206 -19.90 7.14 -21.30
CA GLN A 206 -21.00 7.22 -22.27
C GLN A 206 -21.58 5.82 -22.60
N GLN A 207 -20.73 4.79 -22.63
CA GLN A 207 -21.14 3.43 -22.98
C GLN A 207 -21.91 2.72 -21.86
N ALA A 208 -21.52 2.93 -20.60
CA ALA A 208 -22.09 2.24 -19.45
C ALA A 208 -23.41 2.86 -19.00
N ALA A 209 -24.40 2.03 -18.67
CA ALA A 209 -25.57 2.51 -17.93
C ALA A 209 -25.16 3.09 -16.56
N PRO A 210 -25.83 4.12 -16.02
CA PRO A 210 -25.41 4.80 -14.79
C PRO A 210 -25.19 3.88 -13.59
N ALA A 211 -26.06 2.88 -13.39
CA ALA A 211 -25.93 1.89 -12.32
C ALA A 211 -24.70 0.99 -12.51
N THR A 212 -24.40 0.59 -13.75
CA THR A 212 -23.22 -0.20 -14.10
C THR A 212 -21.94 0.59 -13.89
N LEU A 213 -21.90 1.86 -14.29
CA LEU A 213 -20.77 2.74 -14.03
C LEU A 213 -20.53 2.95 -12.53
N THR A 214 -21.59 3.12 -11.75
CA THR A 214 -21.52 3.20 -10.29
C THR A 214 -20.92 1.92 -9.71
N ALA A 215 -21.37 0.74 -10.15
CA ALA A 215 -20.83 -0.54 -9.70
C ALA A 215 -19.34 -0.71 -10.07
N ILE A 216 -18.96 -0.38 -11.31
CA ILE A 216 -17.56 -0.44 -11.78
C ILE A 216 -16.67 0.45 -10.91
N THR A 217 -17.05 1.72 -10.73
CA THR A 217 -16.25 2.69 -9.98
C THR A 217 -16.17 2.33 -8.50
N LEU A 218 -17.23 1.81 -7.89
CA LEU A 218 -17.19 1.30 -6.51
C LEU A 218 -16.29 0.07 -6.35
N LEU A 219 -16.34 -0.87 -7.29
CA LEU A 219 -15.50 -2.07 -7.26
C LEU A 219 -14.01 -1.73 -7.42
N ILE A 220 -13.68 -0.81 -8.34
CA ILE A 220 -12.32 -0.26 -8.47
C ILE A 220 -11.92 0.46 -7.17
N PHE A 221 -12.84 1.21 -6.57
CA PHE A 221 -12.60 1.90 -5.31
C PHE A 221 -12.33 0.95 -4.13
N VAL A 222 -12.95 -0.24 -4.09
CA VAL A 222 -12.63 -1.27 -3.09
C VAL A 222 -11.15 -1.69 -3.16
N GLY A 223 -10.57 -1.75 -4.36
CA GLY A 223 -9.12 -1.90 -4.54
C GLY A 223 -8.33 -0.76 -3.90
N ILE A 224 -8.69 0.48 -4.22
CA ILE A 224 -8.07 1.69 -3.69
C ILE A 224 -8.13 1.70 -2.16
N VAL A 225 -9.27 1.32 -1.56
CA VAL A 225 -9.44 1.19 -0.11
C VAL A 225 -8.42 0.23 0.50
N GLY A 226 -8.19 -0.93 -0.14
CA GLY A 226 -7.21 -1.91 0.31
C GLY A 226 -5.76 -1.39 0.28
N LYS A 227 -5.28 -0.92 -0.89
CA LYS A 227 -3.87 -0.49 -1.03
C LYS A 227 -3.56 0.83 -0.33
N SER A 228 -4.46 1.80 -0.38
CA SER A 228 -4.26 3.10 0.27
C SER A 228 -4.67 3.11 1.75
N ALA A 229 -4.88 1.92 2.35
CA ALA A 229 -5.18 1.76 3.76
C ALA A 229 -6.33 2.67 4.23
N GLN A 230 -7.42 2.71 3.46
CA GLN A 230 -8.61 3.48 3.84
C GLN A 230 -9.48 2.67 4.79
N PHE A 231 -10.33 3.34 5.56
CA PHE A 231 -11.38 2.66 6.31
C PHE A 231 -12.26 1.84 5.33
N PRO A 232 -12.53 0.56 5.61
CA PRO A 232 -12.18 -0.18 6.81
C PRO A 232 -10.80 -0.88 6.76
N LEU A 233 -10.21 -1.14 5.58
CA LEU A 233 -9.00 -1.94 5.35
C LEU A 233 -7.65 -1.24 5.67
N HIS A 234 -7.54 -0.58 6.83
CA HIS A 234 -6.38 0.26 7.18
C HIS A 234 -5.41 -0.33 8.21
N THR A 235 -5.85 -1.34 8.98
CA THR A 235 -5.10 -1.78 10.19
C THR A 235 -3.83 -2.57 9.90
N TRP A 236 -3.58 -2.94 8.64
CA TRP A 236 -2.31 -3.56 8.25
C TRP A 236 -1.15 -2.56 8.20
N LEU A 237 -1.42 -1.28 7.94
CA LEU A 237 -0.37 -0.29 7.67
C LEU A 237 0.51 0.02 8.90
N PRO A 238 -0.03 0.16 10.12
CA PRO A 238 0.78 0.31 11.33
C PRO A 238 1.61 -0.92 11.66
N ASP A 239 1.14 -2.12 11.30
CA ASP A 239 1.86 -3.37 11.56
C ASP A 239 2.96 -3.62 10.51
N ALA A 240 2.80 -3.09 9.30
CA ALA A 240 3.86 -3.07 8.28
C ALA A 240 5.14 -2.33 8.75
N MET A 241 5.07 -1.58 9.85
CA MET A 241 6.21 -0.99 10.54
C MET A 241 7.14 -2.03 11.18
N GLU A 242 6.81 -3.32 11.19
CA GLU A 242 7.77 -4.38 11.57
C GLU A 242 8.94 -4.51 10.58
N GLY A 243 8.76 -4.07 9.32
CA GLY A 243 9.81 -4.11 8.31
C GLY A 243 10.95 -3.11 8.57
N PRO A 244 12.06 -3.23 7.81
CA PRO A 244 13.18 -2.29 7.88
C PRO A 244 12.70 -0.85 7.59
N THR A 245 13.18 0.12 8.37
CA THR A 245 12.72 1.52 8.25
C THR A 245 12.87 2.14 6.84
N PRO A 246 13.93 1.85 6.04
CA PRO A 246 13.99 2.36 4.67
C PRO A 246 12.87 1.81 3.76
N VAL A 247 12.37 0.61 4.05
CA VAL A 247 11.17 0.05 3.36
C VAL A 247 9.93 0.87 3.72
N SER A 248 9.77 1.28 4.99
CA SER A 248 8.67 2.15 5.39
C SER A 248 8.72 3.50 4.65
N ALA A 249 9.91 4.07 4.40
CA ALA A 249 10.03 5.27 3.58
C ALA A 249 9.54 5.03 2.15
N LEU A 250 9.86 3.89 1.54
CA LEU A 250 9.44 3.55 0.19
C LEU A 250 7.93 3.30 0.09
N LEU A 251 7.40 2.37 0.91
CA LEU A 251 6.03 1.86 0.83
C LEU A 251 4.97 2.95 1.13
N HIS A 252 5.28 3.89 2.02
CA HIS A 252 4.31 4.86 2.56
C HIS A 252 4.34 6.23 1.89
N SER A 253 5.30 6.45 0.98
CA SER A 253 5.54 7.76 0.38
C SER A 253 5.13 7.79 -1.09
N ALA A 254 5.83 7.05 -1.95
CA ALA A 254 5.67 7.16 -3.41
C ALA A 254 5.02 5.94 -4.05
N THR A 255 4.77 4.87 -3.30
CA THR A 255 4.59 3.55 -3.91
C THR A 255 3.33 2.81 -3.47
N MET A 256 3.42 1.84 -2.57
CA MET A 256 2.33 0.91 -2.26
C MET A 256 1.02 1.62 -1.90
N VAL A 257 1.07 2.53 -0.92
CA VAL A 257 -0.15 3.24 -0.49
C VAL A 257 -0.56 4.35 -1.44
N ALA A 258 0.40 4.89 -2.18
CA ALA A 258 0.19 5.92 -3.18
C ALA A 258 -0.45 5.34 -4.47
N ALA A 259 -0.27 4.04 -4.73
CA ALA A 259 -0.78 3.37 -5.92
C ALA A 259 -2.30 3.48 -6.04
N GLY A 260 -3.06 3.39 -4.93
CA GLY A 260 -4.51 3.59 -4.95
C GLY A 260 -4.92 5.02 -5.28
N VAL A 261 -4.26 6.02 -4.69
CA VAL A 261 -4.50 7.44 -5.02
C VAL A 261 -4.12 7.73 -6.49
N TYR A 262 -2.99 7.19 -6.96
CA TYR A 262 -2.57 7.28 -8.35
C TYR A 262 -3.60 6.66 -9.30
N LEU A 263 -4.12 5.46 -8.99
CA LEU A 263 -5.15 4.81 -9.81
C LEU A 263 -6.43 5.64 -9.87
N MET A 264 -6.86 6.24 -8.74
CA MET A 264 -8.00 7.15 -8.73
C MET A 264 -7.75 8.39 -9.57
N ALA A 265 -6.55 8.99 -9.49
CA ALA A 265 -6.17 10.15 -10.30
C ALA A 265 -6.13 9.81 -11.80
N ARG A 266 -5.55 8.65 -12.15
CA ARG A 266 -5.49 8.10 -13.52
C ARG A 266 -6.89 7.89 -14.11
N LEU A 267 -7.82 7.39 -13.30
CA LEU A 267 -9.19 7.10 -13.70
C LEU A 267 -10.18 8.21 -13.28
N HIS A 268 -9.68 9.40 -12.94
CA HIS A 268 -10.51 10.48 -12.38
C HIS A 268 -11.72 10.82 -13.25
N PRO A 269 -11.62 10.89 -14.60
CA PRO A 269 -12.80 11.10 -15.46
C PRO A 269 -13.89 10.02 -15.30
N LEU A 270 -13.54 8.76 -15.01
CA LEU A 270 -14.54 7.72 -14.75
C LEU A 270 -15.28 7.95 -13.44
N PHE A 271 -14.55 8.33 -12.38
CA PHE A 271 -15.14 8.62 -11.08
C PHE A 271 -16.06 9.85 -11.13
N MET A 272 -15.71 10.86 -11.93
CA MET A 272 -16.57 12.03 -12.18
C MET A 272 -17.92 11.67 -12.83
N GLY A 273 -18.03 10.50 -13.47
CA GLY A 273 -19.29 10.01 -14.02
C GLY A 273 -20.28 9.42 -13.00
N SER A 274 -19.91 9.31 -11.71
CA SER A 274 -20.78 8.73 -10.67
C SER A 274 -20.74 9.53 -9.36
N GLU A 275 -21.72 10.41 -9.17
CA GLU A 275 -21.90 11.19 -7.94
C GLU A 275 -22.04 10.30 -6.69
N THR A 276 -22.77 9.18 -6.80
CA THR A 276 -22.93 8.20 -5.71
C THR A 276 -21.57 7.67 -5.24
N THR A 277 -20.69 7.33 -6.19
CA THR A 277 -19.36 6.84 -5.87
C THR A 277 -18.54 7.92 -5.18
N LEU A 278 -18.52 9.15 -5.72
CA LEU A 278 -17.80 10.28 -5.13
C LEU A 278 -18.26 10.57 -3.70
N GLY A 279 -19.57 10.57 -3.44
CA GLY A 279 -20.13 10.74 -2.09
C GLY A 279 -19.65 9.68 -1.10
N ILE A 280 -19.60 8.41 -1.53
CA ILE A 280 -19.05 7.31 -0.72
C ILE A 280 -17.56 7.51 -0.44
N ILE A 281 -16.79 7.95 -1.44
CA ILE A 281 -15.35 8.23 -1.27
C ILE A 281 -15.15 9.36 -0.26
N LEU A 282 -15.92 10.45 -0.34
CA LEU A 282 -15.84 11.58 0.60
C LEU A 282 -16.09 11.14 2.05
N ILE A 283 -17.08 10.27 2.27
CA ILE A 283 -17.40 9.71 3.59
C ILE A 283 -16.23 8.85 4.11
N ILE A 284 -15.77 7.89 3.30
CA ILE A 284 -14.71 6.96 3.71
C ILE A 284 -13.39 7.70 3.94
N ALA A 285 -13.03 8.64 3.07
CA ALA A 285 -11.82 9.44 3.20
C ALA A 285 -11.86 10.34 4.45
N SER A 286 -13.03 10.90 4.79
CA SER A 286 -13.25 11.68 6.01
C SER A 286 -13.07 10.84 7.27
N ILE A 287 -13.69 9.66 7.33
CA ILE A 287 -13.53 8.73 8.44
C ILE A 287 -12.06 8.34 8.58
N THR A 288 -11.41 8.00 7.48
CA THR A 288 -10.00 7.61 7.44
C THR A 288 -9.09 8.72 7.97
N ALA A 289 -9.30 9.96 7.50
CA ALA A 289 -8.53 11.13 7.91
C ALA A 289 -8.58 11.37 9.42
N LEU A 290 -9.77 11.32 10.02
CA LEU A 290 -9.97 11.55 11.45
C LEU A 290 -9.52 10.36 12.32
N LEU A 291 -9.95 9.15 11.97
CA LEU A 291 -9.66 7.94 12.74
C LEU A 291 -8.14 7.76 12.86
N ALA A 292 -7.41 7.89 11.76
CA ALA A 292 -5.95 7.79 11.78
C ALA A 292 -5.27 8.95 12.53
N ALA A 293 -5.75 10.19 12.39
CA ALA A 293 -5.19 11.31 13.12
C ALA A 293 -5.34 11.16 14.65
N THR A 294 -6.48 10.63 15.12
CA THR A 294 -6.68 10.37 16.55
C THR A 294 -5.76 9.28 17.11
N MET A 295 -5.50 8.22 16.34
CA MET A 295 -4.53 7.18 16.72
C MET A 295 -3.09 7.70 16.74
N ALA A 296 -2.71 8.57 15.79
CA ALA A 296 -1.38 9.19 15.75
C ALA A 296 -1.09 10.06 16.98
N MET A 297 -2.10 10.68 17.59
CA MET A 297 -1.94 11.52 18.79
C MET A 297 -1.42 10.76 20.00
N VAL A 298 -1.79 9.48 20.14
CA VAL A 298 -1.50 8.67 21.32
C VAL A 298 -0.37 7.65 21.09
N ALA A 299 -0.03 7.35 19.83
CA ALA A 299 1.07 6.46 19.50
C ALA A 299 2.42 6.96 20.07
N THR A 300 3.20 6.07 20.67
CA THR A 300 4.51 6.38 21.29
C THR A 300 5.69 6.03 20.39
N ASP A 301 5.54 5.00 19.57
CA ASP A 301 6.47 4.60 18.50
C ASP A 301 6.46 5.63 17.34
N ILE A 302 7.64 6.13 16.99
CA ILE A 302 7.80 7.16 15.94
C ILE A 302 7.33 6.67 14.57
N LYS A 303 7.57 5.41 14.21
CA LYS A 303 7.17 4.84 12.92
C LYS A 303 5.65 4.66 12.86
N ARG A 304 5.02 4.26 13.96
CA ARG A 304 3.55 4.14 14.04
C ARG A 304 2.87 5.51 13.91
N VAL A 305 3.41 6.57 14.52
CA VAL A 305 2.92 7.95 14.30
C VAL A 305 3.01 8.32 12.81
N LEU A 306 4.12 8.01 12.16
CA LEU A 306 4.32 8.28 10.73
C LEU A 306 3.38 7.44 9.84
N ALA A 307 3.11 6.18 10.20
CA ALA A 307 2.18 5.32 9.48
C ALA A 307 0.74 5.85 9.58
N PHE A 308 0.25 6.16 10.78
CA PHE A 308 -1.08 6.72 10.97
C PHE A 308 -1.25 8.07 10.28
N SER A 309 -0.24 8.92 10.33
CA SER A 309 -0.30 10.18 9.60
C SER A 309 -0.32 9.96 8.09
N SER A 310 0.32 8.91 7.54
CA SER A 310 0.16 8.58 6.12
C SER A 310 -1.26 8.13 5.78
N ILE A 311 -1.90 7.29 6.61
CA ILE A 311 -3.32 6.92 6.44
C ILE A 311 -4.19 8.18 6.38
N SER A 312 -3.95 9.12 7.31
CA SER A 312 -4.69 10.37 7.37
C SER A 312 -4.50 11.22 6.12
N GLN A 313 -3.26 11.40 5.64
CA GLN A 313 -2.96 12.21 4.45
C GLN A 313 -3.45 11.56 3.13
N LEU A 314 -3.47 10.23 3.02
CA LEU A 314 -4.10 9.56 1.88
C LEU A 314 -5.60 9.83 1.85
N GLY A 315 -6.25 9.86 3.03
CA GLY A 315 -7.63 10.34 3.16
C GLY A 315 -7.80 11.77 2.63
N PHE A 316 -6.87 12.69 2.95
CA PHE A 316 -6.89 14.05 2.38
C PHE A 316 -6.80 14.06 0.84
N MET A 317 -5.92 13.24 0.25
CA MET A 317 -5.79 13.16 -1.20
C MET A 317 -7.09 12.68 -1.86
N LEU A 318 -7.72 11.66 -1.28
CA LEU A 318 -9.00 11.14 -1.78
C LEU A 318 -10.14 12.15 -1.60
N LEU A 319 -10.13 12.95 -0.53
CA LEU A 319 -11.08 14.07 -0.36
C LEU A 319 -10.94 15.08 -1.52
N GLY A 320 -9.72 15.48 -1.86
CA GLY A 320 -9.48 16.41 -2.96
C GLY A 320 -9.93 15.86 -4.32
N LEU A 321 -9.57 14.60 -4.61
CA LEU A 321 -9.98 13.93 -5.86
C LEU A 321 -11.50 13.75 -5.94
N ALA A 322 -12.14 13.34 -4.84
CA ALA A 322 -13.58 13.11 -4.78
C ALA A 322 -14.40 14.40 -4.78
N ALA A 323 -13.81 15.51 -4.33
CA ALA A 323 -14.37 16.86 -4.49
C ALA A 323 -14.24 17.40 -5.93
N GLY A 324 -13.71 16.60 -6.86
CA GLY A 324 -13.63 16.94 -8.28
C GLY A 324 -12.31 17.60 -8.71
N SER A 325 -11.36 17.82 -7.80
CA SER A 325 -10.08 18.45 -8.12
C SER A 325 -8.98 17.40 -8.32
N LEU A 326 -8.68 17.09 -9.59
CA LEU A 326 -7.52 16.25 -9.95
C LEU A 326 -6.22 16.90 -9.48
N PHE A 327 -6.08 18.21 -9.70
CA PHE A 327 -4.90 18.97 -9.32
C PHE A 327 -4.62 18.91 -7.81
N ALA A 328 -5.61 19.16 -6.95
CA ALA A 328 -5.41 19.17 -5.50
C ALA A 328 -4.92 17.80 -4.98
N GLY A 329 -5.53 16.72 -5.47
CA GLY A 329 -5.15 15.36 -5.11
C GLY A 329 -3.73 15.00 -5.56
N VAL A 330 -3.39 15.28 -6.82
CA VAL A 330 -2.06 14.96 -7.39
C VAL A 330 -0.96 15.84 -6.80
N PHE A 331 -1.23 17.13 -6.59
CA PHE A 331 -0.26 18.04 -5.99
C PHE A 331 0.07 17.62 -4.55
N HIS A 332 -0.94 17.23 -3.76
CA HIS A 332 -0.69 16.69 -2.42
C HIS A 332 0.01 15.33 -2.46
N LEU A 333 -0.32 14.45 -3.42
CA LEU A 333 0.36 13.17 -3.62
C LEU A 333 1.88 13.35 -3.83
N ILE A 334 2.28 14.25 -4.72
CA ILE A 334 3.70 14.50 -5.05
C ILE A 334 4.45 15.11 -3.86
N THR A 335 3.89 16.17 -3.25
CA THR A 335 4.53 16.83 -2.10
C THR A 335 4.64 15.87 -0.92
N HIS A 336 3.60 15.08 -0.66
CA HIS A 336 3.58 14.05 0.38
C HIS A 336 4.62 12.98 0.19
N ALA A 337 4.82 12.49 -1.04
CA ALA A 337 5.85 11.50 -1.31
C ALA A 337 7.23 12.00 -0.85
N LEU A 338 7.56 13.27 -1.08
CA LEU A 338 8.85 13.86 -0.68
C LEU A 338 8.97 14.01 0.85
N PHE A 339 8.01 14.67 1.50
CA PHE A 339 8.12 14.93 2.95
C PHE A 339 7.89 13.67 3.80
N LYS A 340 7.15 12.67 3.32
CA LYS A 340 7.05 11.38 4.02
C LYS A 340 8.30 10.54 3.90
N ALA A 341 8.90 10.48 2.71
CA ALA A 341 10.18 9.79 2.54
C ALA A 341 11.21 10.41 3.48
N LEU A 342 11.26 11.74 3.54
CA LEU A 342 12.11 12.48 4.48
C LEU A 342 11.85 12.06 5.93
N LEU A 343 10.60 12.09 6.40
CA LEU A 343 10.25 11.80 7.78
C LEU A 343 10.58 10.35 8.18
N PHE A 344 10.30 9.38 7.31
CA PHE A 344 10.64 7.98 7.59
C PHE A 344 12.16 7.75 7.59
N LEU A 345 12.92 8.35 6.68
CA LEU A 345 14.37 8.25 6.70
C LEU A 345 14.98 8.96 7.93
N CYS A 346 14.41 10.07 8.38
CA CYS A 346 14.80 10.70 9.65
C CYS A 346 14.52 9.78 10.84
N SER A 347 13.35 9.14 10.89
CA SER A 347 13.04 8.16 11.93
C SER A 347 14.05 7.00 11.93
N GLY A 348 14.48 6.56 10.74
CA GLY A 348 15.49 5.52 10.60
C GLY A 348 16.85 5.94 11.15
N LEU A 349 17.25 7.20 11.03
CA LEU A 349 18.51 7.71 11.59
C LEU A 349 18.46 7.70 13.12
N PHE A 350 17.33 8.11 13.71
CA PHE A 350 17.13 8.02 15.16
C PHE A 350 17.17 6.56 15.63
N ILE A 351 16.44 5.67 14.97
CA ILE A 351 16.36 4.26 15.35
C ILE A 351 17.72 3.57 15.19
N HIS A 352 18.46 3.85 14.12
CA HIS A 352 19.79 3.28 13.91
C HIS A 352 20.82 3.78 14.94
N HIS A 353 20.65 4.98 15.50
CA HIS A 353 21.57 5.55 16.47
C HIS A 353 21.21 5.19 17.93
N PHE A 354 19.92 5.15 18.26
CA PHE A 354 19.43 4.93 19.63
C PHE A 354 18.87 3.53 19.87
N GLU A 355 18.76 2.69 18.84
CA GLU A 355 18.24 1.31 18.89
C GLU A 355 16.83 1.18 19.49
N THR A 356 16.03 2.25 19.42
CA THR A 356 14.66 2.31 19.93
C THR A 356 13.77 3.12 19.01
N ASN A 357 12.49 2.73 18.91
CA ASN A 357 11.47 3.50 18.20
C ASN A 357 10.71 4.47 19.11
N GLU A 358 10.90 4.38 20.43
CA GLU A 358 10.14 5.15 21.41
C GLU A 358 10.59 6.62 21.42
N MET A 359 9.69 7.53 21.04
CA MET A 359 10.00 8.96 20.87
C MET A 359 10.57 9.59 22.15
N GLU A 360 10.06 9.18 23.32
CA GLU A 360 10.53 9.73 24.59
C GLU A 360 11.96 9.30 24.92
N GLN A 361 12.32 8.05 24.63
CA GLN A 361 13.68 7.55 24.85
C GLN A 361 14.68 8.25 23.93
N ILE A 362 14.34 8.38 22.64
CA ILE A 362 15.12 9.15 21.66
C ILE A 362 15.35 10.59 22.15
N GLY A 363 14.29 11.24 22.63
CA GLY A 363 14.37 12.59 23.17
C GLY A 363 15.27 12.72 24.40
N ARG A 364 15.13 11.80 25.38
CA ARG A 364 15.94 11.77 26.60
C ARG A 364 17.43 11.56 26.29
N ALA A 365 17.73 10.66 25.35
CA ALA A 365 19.09 10.35 24.90
C ALA A 365 19.72 11.47 24.03
N GLY A 366 18.95 12.49 23.65
CA GLY A 366 19.44 13.68 22.97
C GLY A 366 19.31 13.65 21.46
N GLY A 367 18.17 13.17 20.94
CA GLY A 367 17.82 13.15 19.51
C GLY A 367 18.17 14.44 18.76
N ARG A 368 17.96 15.61 19.37
CA ARG A 368 18.32 16.93 18.78
C ARG A 368 19.80 17.09 18.36
N ARG A 369 20.70 16.20 18.81
CA ARG A 369 22.13 16.23 18.46
C ARG A 369 22.40 15.67 17.06
N LEU A 370 21.53 14.81 16.52
CA LEU A 370 21.59 14.32 15.14
C LEU A 370 21.06 15.42 14.22
N ARG A 371 21.96 16.14 13.54
CA ARG A 371 21.65 17.40 12.85
C ARG A 371 20.83 17.15 11.60
N PHE A 372 21.17 16.15 10.79
CA PHE A 372 20.41 15.86 9.57
C PHE A 372 19.04 15.28 9.91
N ALA A 373 18.97 14.32 10.84
CA ALA A 373 17.70 13.76 11.29
C ALA A 373 16.78 14.82 11.93
N THR A 374 17.33 15.73 12.73
CA THR A 374 16.56 16.81 13.37
C THR A 374 16.10 17.85 12.37
N ALA A 375 16.97 18.32 11.47
CA ALA A 375 16.58 19.27 10.43
C ALA A 375 15.51 18.68 9.51
N GLY A 376 15.67 17.41 9.12
CA GLY A 376 14.69 16.70 8.31
C GLY A 376 13.35 16.46 9.01
N LEU A 377 13.38 16.12 10.31
CA LEU A 377 12.17 16.01 11.12
C LEU A 377 11.43 17.35 11.21
N LEU A 378 12.15 18.46 11.39
CA LEU A 378 11.57 19.81 11.48
C LEU A 378 10.96 20.24 10.14
N VAL A 379 11.71 20.14 9.04
CA VAL A 379 11.22 20.55 7.71
C VAL A 379 10.10 19.63 7.22
N GLY A 380 10.30 18.31 7.31
CA GLY A 380 9.28 17.34 6.90
C GLY A 380 8.03 17.40 7.77
N GLY A 381 8.18 17.60 9.08
CA GLY A 381 7.06 17.74 10.01
C GLY A 381 6.30 19.07 9.81
N ALA A 382 7.01 20.18 9.59
CA ALA A 382 6.38 21.46 9.26
C ALA A 382 5.65 21.39 7.91
N ALA A 383 6.21 20.69 6.91
CA ALA A 383 5.53 20.43 5.64
C ALA A 383 4.27 19.59 5.87
N LEU A 384 4.36 18.47 6.59
CA LEU A 384 3.21 17.63 6.94
C LEU A 384 2.12 18.39 7.69
N ALA A 385 2.48 19.32 8.58
CA ALA A 385 1.55 20.15 9.32
C ALA A 385 0.87 21.22 8.45
N GLY A 386 1.45 21.60 7.32
CA GLY A 386 0.94 22.66 6.44
C GLY A 386 1.44 24.06 6.81
N ILE A 387 2.70 24.19 7.26
CA ILE A 387 3.29 25.48 7.63
C ILE A 387 3.85 26.21 6.39
N PRO A 388 3.50 27.49 6.15
CA PRO A 388 4.10 28.30 5.09
C PRO A 388 5.61 28.50 5.31
N PRO A 389 6.46 28.49 4.26
CA PRO A 389 6.15 28.35 2.82
C PRO A 389 6.39 26.92 2.28
N LEU A 390 6.15 25.86 3.07
CA LEU A 390 6.51 24.48 2.68
C LEU A 390 5.43 23.84 1.78
N GLY A 391 5.79 22.79 1.03
CA GLY A 391 4.88 22.21 0.03
C GLY A 391 3.57 21.62 0.54
N GLY A 392 3.53 21.18 1.80
CA GLY A 392 2.29 20.71 2.40
C GLY A 392 1.30 21.83 2.76
N PHE A 393 1.74 23.09 2.83
CA PHE A 393 0.83 24.24 2.93
C PHE A 393 0.09 24.41 1.60
N PHE A 394 0.82 24.69 0.51
CA PHE A 394 0.22 24.93 -0.81
C PHE A 394 -0.71 23.80 -1.27
N SER A 395 -0.27 22.54 -1.12
CA SER A 395 -1.09 21.40 -1.57
C SER A 395 -2.35 21.16 -0.74
N LYS A 396 -2.35 21.45 0.58
CA LYS A 396 -3.56 21.30 1.41
C LYS A 396 -4.56 22.42 1.16
N GLU A 397 -4.08 23.63 0.90
CA GLU A 397 -4.94 24.77 0.56
C GLU A 397 -5.76 24.48 -0.70
N GLU A 398 -5.19 23.81 -1.70
CA GLU A 398 -5.95 23.34 -2.87
C GLU A 398 -7.03 22.31 -2.53
N ILE A 399 -6.79 21.44 -1.55
CA ILE A 399 -7.80 20.47 -1.08
C ILE A 399 -8.93 21.22 -0.35
N PHE A 400 -8.60 22.18 0.51
CA PHE A 400 -9.61 22.98 1.20
C PHE A 400 -10.43 23.82 0.22
N ALA A 401 -9.79 24.40 -0.79
CA ALA A 401 -10.47 25.12 -1.85
C ALA A 401 -11.40 24.20 -2.65
N ALA A 402 -10.95 23.00 -2.99
CA ALA A 402 -11.78 22.00 -3.66
C ALA A 402 -13.01 21.61 -2.81
N LEU A 403 -12.89 21.58 -1.49
CA LEU A 403 -14.00 21.29 -0.56
C LEU A 403 -14.89 22.51 -0.24
N GLY A 404 -14.54 23.69 -0.74
CA GLY A 404 -15.19 24.97 -0.40
C GLY A 404 -16.46 25.29 -1.21
N HIS A 405 -16.84 24.47 -2.19
CA HIS A 405 -18.03 24.69 -3.02
C HIS A 405 -19.30 24.05 -2.43
N ASP A 406 -20.47 24.46 -2.95
CA ASP A 406 -21.78 24.03 -2.47
C ASP A 406 -21.94 22.49 -2.58
N GLY A 407 -22.47 21.87 -1.52
CA GLY A 407 -22.75 20.42 -1.48
C GLY A 407 -21.69 19.56 -0.77
N VAL A 408 -20.46 20.05 -0.61
CA VAL A 408 -19.36 19.32 0.06
C VAL A 408 -18.79 20.02 1.31
N THR A 409 -19.39 21.14 1.73
CA THR A 409 -18.89 21.98 2.83
C THR A 409 -18.74 21.23 4.17
N LEU A 410 -19.59 20.24 4.46
CA LEU A 410 -19.44 19.41 5.67
C LEU A 410 -18.06 18.71 5.72
N PHE A 411 -17.57 18.23 4.57
CA PHE A 411 -16.28 17.56 4.46
C PHE A 411 -15.12 18.54 4.66
N SER A 412 -15.29 19.83 4.35
CA SER A 412 -14.30 20.87 4.67
C SER A 412 -14.08 21.02 6.17
N VAL A 413 -15.15 20.95 6.98
CA VAL A 413 -15.05 21.03 8.46
C VAL A 413 -14.31 19.82 9.01
N VAL A 414 -14.60 18.63 8.48
CA VAL A 414 -13.90 17.39 8.85
C VAL A 414 -12.41 17.47 8.46
N ALA A 415 -12.10 17.98 7.27
CA ALA A 415 -10.73 18.17 6.81
C ALA A 415 -9.98 19.19 7.69
N LEU A 416 -10.62 20.31 8.09
CA LEU A 416 -10.02 21.29 9.00
C LEU A 416 -9.73 20.67 10.38
N LEU A 417 -10.64 19.85 10.91
CA LEU A 417 -10.41 19.11 12.16
C LEU A 417 -9.25 18.12 12.01
N ALA A 418 -9.19 17.36 10.91
CA ALA A 418 -8.08 16.45 10.65
C ALA A 418 -6.74 17.19 10.48
N ALA A 419 -6.75 18.40 9.94
CA ALA A 419 -5.56 19.26 9.80
C ALA A 419 -5.08 19.80 11.16
N PHE A 420 -6.00 20.23 12.03
CA PHE A 420 -5.70 20.55 13.42
C PHE A 420 -4.99 19.38 14.13
N LEU A 421 -5.58 18.18 14.06
CA LEU A 421 -5.00 16.98 14.67
C LEU A 421 -3.63 16.64 14.06
N THR A 422 -3.48 16.86 12.74
CA THR A 422 -2.20 16.68 12.03
C THR A 422 -1.11 17.60 12.54
N ALA A 423 -1.41 18.88 12.72
CA ALA A 423 -0.47 19.81 13.32
C ALA A 423 -0.11 19.38 14.75
N TYR A 424 -1.10 19.00 15.56
CA TYR A 424 -0.89 18.60 16.95
C TYR A 424 -0.01 17.35 17.10
N TYR A 425 -0.32 16.22 16.45
CA TYR A 425 0.50 15.00 16.60
C TYR A 425 1.89 15.17 16.00
N THR A 426 2.03 15.98 14.94
CA THR A 426 3.33 16.20 14.28
C THR A 426 4.25 17.01 15.17
N PHE A 427 3.74 18.09 15.77
CA PHE A 427 4.51 18.90 16.70
C PHE A 427 4.74 18.20 18.05
N ARG A 428 3.82 17.34 18.50
CA ARG A 428 4.08 16.41 19.61
C ARG A 428 5.31 15.55 19.33
N MET A 429 5.37 14.91 18.16
CA MET A 429 6.52 14.10 17.76
C MET A 429 7.81 14.93 17.74
N ILE A 430 7.78 16.10 17.10
CA ILE A 430 8.93 17.02 17.05
C ILE A 430 9.42 17.35 18.47
N PHE A 431 8.54 17.87 19.34
CA PHE A 431 8.93 18.32 20.67
C PHE A 431 9.42 17.18 21.58
N LEU A 432 8.84 15.98 21.45
CA LEU A 432 9.31 14.82 22.21
C LEU A 432 10.70 14.38 21.78
N VAL A 433 10.99 14.35 20.48
CA VAL A 433 12.28 13.91 19.93
C VAL A 433 13.38 14.97 20.10
N THR A 434 13.04 16.27 19.97
CA THR A 434 14.03 17.37 19.99
C THR A 434 14.22 18.02 21.35
N ARG A 435 13.67 17.44 22.42
CA ARG A 435 13.82 17.94 23.79
C ARG A 435 15.29 18.01 24.25
N PRO A 436 15.62 18.84 25.25
CA PRO A 436 16.91 18.78 25.90
C PRO A 436 17.18 17.38 26.49
N ALA A 437 18.38 16.86 26.23
CA ALA A 437 18.82 15.58 26.78
C ALA A 437 18.81 15.65 28.30
N GLN A 438 18.30 14.60 28.94
CA GLN A 438 18.48 14.39 30.38
C GLN A 438 19.67 13.46 30.51
N ILE A 439 20.81 14.01 30.94
CA ILE A 439 21.95 13.19 31.33
C ILE A 439 21.55 12.59 32.67
N GLU A 440 21.06 11.35 32.68
CA GLU A 440 21.01 10.57 33.91
C GLU A 440 22.46 10.27 34.27
N THR A 441 22.95 11.01 35.27
CA THR A 441 24.17 10.67 36.01
C THR A 441 23.88 9.41 36.81
N GLU A 442 24.24 8.24 36.30
CA GLU A 442 24.69 7.07 37.08
C GLU A 442 25.03 5.87 36.17
N GLU A 443 26.30 5.47 36.21
CA GLU A 443 26.79 4.09 36.06
C GLU A 443 26.16 3.18 34.99
N THR A 444 26.42 3.46 33.70
CA THR A 444 26.46 2.38 32.68
C THR A 444 27.61 2.62 31.71
N HIS A 445 28.83 2.54 32.26
CA HIS A 445 30.07 2.43 31.49
C HIS A 445 30.13 1.07 30.79
N ALA A 446 29.51 0.95 29.60
CA ALA A 446 29.83 -0.10 28.62
C ALA A 446 29.37 0.22 27.18
N HIS A 447 28.41 1.12 26.96
CA HIS A 447 27.87 1.40 25.61
C HIS A 447 28.00 2.87 25.14
N ALA A 448 28.74 3.70 25.90
CA ALA A 448 28.98 5.12 25.56
C ALA A 448 30.02 5.34 24.43
N GLU A 449 30.11 4.44 23.45
CA GLU A 449 30.84 4.65 22.19
C GLU A 449 29.97 5.34 21.10
N HIS A 450 28.74 5.75 21.42
CA HIS A 450 27.80 6.30 20.43
C HIS A 450 27.96 7.81 20.17
N GLY A 451 29.21 8.26 20.02
CA GLY A 451 29.57 9.55 19.42
C GLY A 451 29.69 9.49 17.89
N ARG A 452 29.14 8.46 17.23
CA ARG A 452 29.25 8.33 15.77
C ARG A 452 28.43 9.41 15.08
N ALA A 453 29.11 10.24 14.28
CA ALA A 453 28.47 11.12 13.33
C ALA A 453 27.51 10.35 12.41
N GLU A 454 26.45 11.02 11.97
CA GLU A 454 25.45 10.43 11.06
C GLU A 454 26.16 9.86 9.81
N PRO A 455 25.99 8.57 9.48
CA PRO A 455 26.64 7.99 8.31
C PRO A 455 26.28 8.76 7.04
N TRP A 456 27.28 9.11 6.23
CA TRP A 456 27.06 9.91 5.02
C TRP A 456 26.11 9.25 4.02
N SER A 457 26.10 7.91 3.93
CA SER A 457 25.15 7.16 3.11
C SER A 457 23.70 7.37 3.51
N MET A 458 23.43 7.69 4.78
CA MET A 458 22.08 7.96 5.30
C MET A 458 21.77 9.46 5.33
N ALA A 459 22.76 10.30 5.68
CA ALA A 459 22.59 11.75 5.77
C ALA A 459 22.36 12.41 4.40
N LEU A 460 23.01 11.91 3.33
CA LEU A 460 22.89 12.49 1.99
C LEU A 460 21.46 12.40 1.41
N PRO A 461 20.79 11.22 1.40
CA PRO A 461 19.38 11.13 0.99
C PRO A 461 18.45 12.04 1.81
N VAL A 462 18.69 12.13 3.12
CA VAL A 462 17.90 13.02 4.01
C VAL A 462 18.10 14.49 3.61
N ALA A 463 19.33 14.94 3.40
CA ALA A 463 19.61 16.32 2.98
C ALA A 463 18.98 16.65 1.62
N LEU A 464 19.03 15.72 0.66
CA LEU A 464 18.39 15.89 -0.65
C LEU A 464 16.87 16.03 -0.51
N LEU A 465 16.24 15.17 0.31
CA LEU A 465 14.79 15.22 0.53
C LEU A 465 14.36 16.43 1.38
N VAL A 466 15.22 16.99 2.24
CA VAL A 466 14.98 18.28 2.91
C VAL A 466 14.79 19.38 1.88
N VAL A 467 15.71 19.47 0.91
CA VAL A 467 15.62 20.45 -0.18
C VAL A 467 14.34 20.21 -0.98
N GLY A 468 14.08 18.96 -1.37
CA GLY A 468 12.86 18.57 -2.10
C GLY A 468 11.58 18.98 -1.37
N ALA A 469 11.44 18.66 -0.08
CA ALA A 469 10.28 19.00 0.73
C ALA A 469 10.09 20.52 0.92
N ALA A 470 11.20 21.27 0.97
CA ALA A 470 11.16 22.73 1.11
C ALA A 470 10.70 23.42 -0.19
N ILE A 471 11.10 22.92 -1.36
CA ILE A 471 10.82 23.57 -2.65
C ILE A 471 9.60 23.02 -3.37
N ALA A 472 9.12 21.82 -3.03
CA ALA A 472 8.04 21.15 -3.77
C ALA A 472 6.74 21.96 -3.83
N GLY A 473 6.51 22.88 -2.89
CA GLY A 473 5.37 23.79 -2.92
C GLY A 473 5.36 24.77 -4.10
N PHE A 474 6.53 25.14 -4.59
CA PHE A 474 6.67 26.05 -5.72
C PHE A 474 6.50 25.36 -7.07
N TRP A 475 6.27 24.05 -7.10
CA TRP A 475 6.01 23.29 -8.32
C TRP A 475 4.53 23.23 -8.71
N GLY A 476 3.65 23.92 -7.99
CA GLY A 476 2.20 23.89 -8.25
C GLY A 476 1.84 24.25 -9.69
N GLU A 477 2.44 25.32 -10.24
CA GLU A 477 2.19 25.74 -11.62
C GLU A 477 2.65 24.69 -12.64
N GLN A 478 3.83 24.10 -12.45
CA GLN A 478 4.37 23.08 -13.35
C GLN A 478 3.55 21.79 -13.27
N ILE A 479 3.07 21.43 -12.08
CA ILE A 479 2.19 20.27 -11.89
C ILE A 479 0.84 20.52 -12.59
N ALA A 480 0.24 21.70 -12.41
CA ALA A 480 -1.00 22.07 -13.06
C ALA A 480 -0.87 22.05 -14.58
N ALA A 481 0.19 22.67 -15.12
CA ALA A 481 0.51 22.66 -16.54
C ALA A 481 0.73 21.25 -17.08
N GLY A 482 1.43 20.38 -16.35
CA GLY A 482 1.61 18.97 -16.71
C GLY A 482 0.31 18.17 -16.77
N LEU A 483 -0.69 18.56 -15.98
CA LEU A 483 -2.03 17.97 -16.00
C LEU A 483 -2.97 18.64 -17.02
N GLY A 484 -2.53 19.73 -17.69
CA GLY A 484 -3.38 20.52 -18.58
C GLY A 484 -4.47 21.30 -17.84
N ILE A 485 -4.22 21.72 -16.61
CA ILE A 485 -5.15 22.43 -15.73
C ILE A 485 -4.59 23.82 -15.41
N ASP A 486 -5.44 24.85 -15.47
CA ASP A 486 -5.09 26.20 -15.01
C ASP A 486 -5.23 26.31 -13.48
N MET A 487 -4.23 26.89 -12.82
CA MET A 487 -4.32 27.15 -11.38
C MET A 487 -5.27 28.30 -11.06
N GLY A 488 -6.22 28.06 -10.16
CA GLY A 488 -7.00 29.11 -9.53
C GLY A 488 -6.13 29.96 -8.61
N HIS A 489 -6.31 31.28 -8.62
CA HIS A 489 -5.67 32.16 -7.66
C HIS A 489 -6.50 32.23 -6.38
N HIS A 490 -5.98 31.68 -5.28
CA HIS A 490 -6.63 31.78 -3.97
C HIS A 490 -6.33 33.11 -3.28
N THR A 491 -7.33 33.67 -2.62
CA THR A 491 -7.14 34.89 -1.82
C THR A 491 -6.57 34.55 -0.45
N LEU A 492 -5.82 35.45 0.17
CA LEU A 492 -5.34 35.27 1.55
C LEU A 492 -6.49 34.99 2.54
N ALA A 493 -7.70 35.49 2.25
CA ALA A 493 -8.87 35.28 3.10
C ALA A 493 -9.36 33.81 3.10
N SER A 494 -9.27 33.10 1.96
CA SER A 494 -9.69 31.69 1.88
C SER A 494 -8.74 30.74 2.62
N MET A 495 -7.49 31.16 2.85
CA MET A 495 -6.45 30.38 3.54
C MET A 495 -6.48 30.55 5.07
N ALA A 496 -7.13 31.62 5.56
CA ALA A 496 -7.14 31.96 6.98
C ALA A 496 -7.70 30.85 7.91
N PRO A 497 -8.78 30.12 7.56
CA PRO A 497 -9.31 29.07 8.43
C PRO A 497 -8.33 27.92 8.63
N ALA A 498 -7.68 27.46 7.56
CA ALA A 498 -6.70 26.37 7.58
C ALA A 498 -5.46 26.77 8.40
N LEU A 499 -4.94 27.97 8.18
CA LEU A 499 -3.82 28.51 8.96
C LEU A 499 -4.15 28.64 10.45
N ALA A 500 -5.37 29.10 10.78
CA ALA A 500 -5.81 29.25 12.16
C ALA A 500 -5.85 27.89 12.89
N VAL A 501 -6.43 26.85 12.27
CA VAL A 501 -6.51 25.51 12.89
C VAL A 501 -5.13 24.87 13.04
N VAL A 502 -4.23 25.06 12.07
CA VAL A 502 -2.84 24.60 12.18
C VAL A 502 -2.13 25.32 13.33
N ALA A 503 -2.25 26.65 13.43
CA ALA A 503 -1.63 27.44 14.49
C ALA A 503 -2.12 27.02 15.89
N VAL A 504 -3.43 26.76 16.05
CA VAL A 504 -4.00 26.26 17.30
C VAL A 504 -3.46 24.88 17.64
N GLY A 505 -3.34 23.97 16.66
CA GLY A 505 -2.75 22.64 16.87
C GLY A 505 -1.29 22.68 17.31
N VAL A 506 -0.48 23.53 16.67
CA VAL A 506 0.93 23.75 17.05
C VAL A 506 1.03 24.35 18.46
N LEU A 507 0.22 25.37 18.76
CA LEU A 507 0.23 26.03 20.06
C LEU A 507 -0.13 25.05 21.17
N LEU A 508 -1.16 24.23 20.97
CA LEU A 508 -1.57 23.22 21.95
C LEU A 508 -0.47 22.17 22.17
N ALA A 509 0.17 21.69 21.10
CA ALA A 509 1.31 20.77 21.20
C ALA A 509 2.49 21.40 21.94
N TRP A 510 2.75 22.69 21.73
CA TRP A 510 3.80 23.42 22.44
C TRP A 510 3.49 23.55 23.93
N VAL A 511 2.24 23.83 24.31
CA VAL A 511 1.83 23.89 25.72
C VAL A 511 1.94 22.53 26.41
N ASP A 512 1.54 21.45 25.75
CA ASP A 512 1.52 20.10 26.33
C ASP A 512 2.91 19.44 26.36
N PHE A 513 3.78 19.70 25.37
CA PHE A 513 5.06 18.99 25.19
C PHE A 513 6.30 19.89 25.05
N GLY A 514 6.16 21.09 24.49
CA GLY A 514 7.30 21.94 24.06
C GLY A 514 7.81 22.94 25.11
N ARG A 515 6.93 23.51 25.94
CA ARG A 515 7.30 24.54 26.93
C ARG A 515 8.18 24.00 28.05
N GLN A 516 8.99 24.87 28.65
CA GLN A 516 9.75 24.51 29.85
C GLN A 516 8.81 24.09 30.97
N GLY A 517 9.08 22.95 31.62
CA GLY A 517 8.22 22.39 32.66
C GLY A 517 6.92 21.74 32.16
N ALA A 518 6.75 21.52 30.85
CA ALA A 518 5.59 20.79 30.32
C ALA A 518 5.48 19.39 30.95
N ALA A 519 4.25 18.98 31.26
CA ALA A 519 3.95 17.65 31.80
C ALA A 519 4.25 16.52 30.80
N ARG A 520 4.31 16.85 29.49
CA ARG A 520 4.54 15.89 28.38
C ARG A 520 3.46 14.82 28.29
N THR A 521 2.27 15.16 28.75
CA THR A 521 1.03 14.39 28.63
C THR A 521 0.09 15.16 27.72
N GLY A 522 -0.43 14.52 26.68
CA GLY A 522 -1.35 15.19 25.76
C GLY A 522 -2.72 15.45 26.41
N PHE A 523 -3.46 16.43 25.89
CA PHE A 523 -4.80 16.76 26.39
C PHE A 523 -5.77 15.56 26.47
N ILE A 524 -5.62 14.57 25.58
CA ILE A 524 -6.44 13.33 25.58
C ILE A 524 -6.23 12.48 26.84
N ALA A 525 -5.06 12.53 27.48
CA ALA A 525 -4.81 11.81 28.73
C ALA A 525 -5.71 12.29 29.89
N ARG A 526 -6.32 13.48 29.76
CA ARG A 526 -7.33 13.99 30.71
C ARG A 526 -8.68 13.29 30.56
N VAL A 527 -8.89 12.53 29.48
CA VAL A 527 -10.12 11.78 29.19
C VAL A 527 -9.77 10.30 28.99
N PRO A 528 -9.65 9.50 30.07
CA PRO A 528 -9.17 8.12 30.00
C PRO A 528 -9.98 7.18 29.11
N ALA A 529 -11.25 7.52 28.82
CA ALA A 529 -12.07 6.75 27.89
C ALA A 529 -11.61 6.93 26.43
N LEU A 530 -11.32 8.17 26.01
CA LEU A 530 -10.84 8.48 24.66
C LEU A 530 -9.40 8.01 24.48
N GLU A 531 -8.55 8.19 25.48
CA GLU A 531 -7.18 7.67 25.45
C GLU A 531 -7.18 6.14 25.23
N ARG A 532 -7.99 5.40 25.98
CA ARG A 532 -8.13 3.94 25.79
C ARG A 532 -8.69 3.60 24.41
N LEU A 533 -9.67 4.34 23.91
CA LEU A 533 -10.23 4.10 22.58
C LEU A 533 -9.18 4.27 21.47
N PHE A 534 -8.40 5.35 21.50
CA PHE A 534 -7.42 5.66 20.48
C PHE A 534 -6.18 4.75 20.58
N THR A 535 -5.73 4.44 21.80
CA THR A 535 -4.59 3.53 22.02
C THR A 535 -4.90 2.11 21.56
N ASN A 536 -6.16 1.67 21.68
CA ASN A 536 -6.63 0.38 21.16
C ASN A 536 -7.07 0.44 19.68
N GLY A 537 -6.70 1.49 18.94
CA GLY A 537 -6.96 1.61 17.50
C GLY A 537 -8.45 1.55 17.15
N TRP A 538 -9.29 2.23 17.94
CA TRP A 538 -10.76 2.18 17.80
C TRP A 538 -11.37 0.78 17.92
N TYR A 539 -10.62 -0.19 18.46
CA TYR A 539 -10.98 -1.61 18.52
C TYR A 539 -11.29 -2.24 17.15
N VAL A 540 -10.79 -1.67 16.05
CA VAL A 540 -11.04 -2.18 14.69
C VAL A 540 -10.43 -3.58 14.52
N ASP A 541 -9.22 -3.80 15.00
CA ASP A 541 -8.59 -5.14 14.96
C ASP A 541 -9.38 -6.15 15.81
N ALA A 542 -9.82 -5.76 17.01
CA ALA A 542 -10.63 -6.62 17.87
C ALA A 542 -11.97 -6.99 17.19
N PHE A 543 -12.57 -6.06 16.45
CA PHE A 543 -13.75 -6.33 15.65
C PHE A 543 -13.47 -7.33 14.52
N TYR A 544 -12.36 -7.18 13.79
CA TYR A 544 -11.96 -8.15 12.75
C TYR A 544 -11.69 -9.53 13.30
N ASP A 545 -11.00 -9.64 14.43
CA ASP A 545 -10.74 -10.93 15.06
C ASP A 545 -12.04 -11.61 15.53
N ALA A 546 -12.93 -10.84 16.15
CA ALA A 546 -14.19 -11.35 16.71
C ALA A 546 -15.20 -11.76 15.63
N VAL A 547 -15.27 -11.00 14.52
CA VAL A 547 -16.27 -11.20 13.47
C VAL A 547 -15.65 -11.92 12.29
N ILE A 548 -14.70 -11.33 11.59
CA ILE A 548 -14.19 -11.86 10.32
C ILE A 548 -13.38 -13.13 10.56
N VAL A 549 -12.31 -13.07 11.36
CA VAL A 549 -11.39 -14.20 11.56
C VAL A 549 -12.13 -15.39 12.18
N ARG A 550 -12.87 -15.18 13.27
CA ARG A 550 -13.60 -16.26 13.95
C ARG A 550 -14.64 -16.93 13.06
N ILE A 551 -15.40 -16.16 12.26
CA ILE A 551 -16.39 -16.75 11.33
C ILE A 551 -15.67 -17.54 10.23
N THR A 552 -14.62 -17.00 9.63
CA THR A 552 -13.87 -17.72 8.58
C THR A 552 -13.21 -18.99 9.13
N THR A 553 -12.64 -18.97 10.33
CA THR A 553 -12.09 -20.17 10.99
C THR A 553 -13.18 -21.20 11.29
N LEU A 554 -14.37 -20.77 11.72
CA LEU A 554 -15.50 -21.67 11.94
C LEU A 554 -15.92 -22.35 10.63
N VAL A 555 -16.10 -21.57 9.55
CA VAL A 555 -16.46 -22.11 8.22
C VAL A 555 -15.39 -23.07 7.73
N ALA A 556 -14.10 -22.72 7.82
CA ALA A 556 -13.00 -23.59 7.43
C ALA A 556 -13.00 -24.91 8.21
N THR A 557 -13.25 -24.85 9.52
CA THR A 557 -13.35 -26.04 10.38
C THR A 557 -14.53 -26.94 9.98
N LEU A 558 -15.68 -26.34 9.66
CA LEU A 558 -16.86 -27.07 9.19
C LEU A 558 -16.61 -27.73 7.83
N MET A 559 -16.00 -27.01 6.88
CA MET A 559 -15.64 -27.55 5.57
C MET A 559 -14.65 -28.71 5.69
N HIS A 560 -13.63 -28.56 6.54
CA HIS A 560 -12.69 -29.64 6.82
C HIS A 560 -13.37 -30.86 7.46
N ALA A 561 -14.33 -30.63 8.37
CA ALA A 561 -15.11 -31.72 8.96
C ALA A 561 -15.99 -32.44 7.93
N ILE A 562 -16.58 -31.71 6.97
CA ILE A 562 -17.34 -32.30 5.86
C ILE A 562 -16.42 -33.14 4.98
N GLU A 563 -15.26 -32.60 4.58
CA GLU A 563 -14.27 -33.33 3.77
C GLU A 563 -13.89 -34.66 4.43
N VAL A 564 -13.43 -34.61 5.68
CA VAL A 564 -12.90 -35.79 6.37
C VAL A 564 -14.02 -36.77 6.77
N LYS A 565 -15.14 -36.30 7.33
CA LYS A 565 -16.17 -37.20 7.86
C LYS A 565 -17.17 -37.68 6.82
N PHE A 566 -17.48 -36.83 5.84
CA PHE A 566 -18.51 -37.12 4.85
C PHE A 566 -17.90 -37.61 3.54
N ILE A 567 -16.96 -36.87 2.93
CA ILE A 567 -16.41 -37.26 1.63
C ILE A 567 -15.48 -38.47 1.83
N ASP A 568 -14.38 -38.29 2.55
CA ASP A 568 -13.38 -39.34 2.78
C ASP A 568 -13.98 -40.52 3.56
N GLY A 569 -14.74 -40.22 4.62
CA GLY A 569 -15.45 -41.23 5.41
C GLY A 569 -16.43 -42.09 4.61
N ASN A 570 -17.09 -41.57 3.56
CA ASN A 570 -17.95 -42.38 2.70
C ASN A 570 -17.15 -43.24 1.71
N PHE A 571 -16.04 -42.73 1.16
CA PHE A 571 -15.14 -43.54 0.32
C PHE A 571 -14.53 -44.70 1.12
N ASP A 572 -14.10 -44.45 2.36
CA ASP A 572 -13.63 -45.49 3.28
C ASP A 572 -14.69 -46.54 3.61
N ARG A 573 -15.95 -46.13 3.77
CA ARG A 573 -17.07 -47.06 4.00
C ARG A 573 -17.35 -47.90 2.76
N LEU A 574 -17.30 -47.30 1.57
CA LEU A 574 -17.47 -48.02 0.32
C LEU A 574 -16.33 -49.03 0.12
N GLY A 575 -15.08 -48.63 0.33
CA GLY A 575 -13.92 -49.52 0.26
C GLY A 575 -14.03 -50.69 1.25
N ARG A 576 -14.37 -50.41 2.51
CA ARG A 576 -14.64 -51.47 3.51
C ARG A 576 -15.83 -52.35 3.13
N GLY A 577 -16.86 -51.79 2.50
CA GLY A 577 -18.00 -52.54 1.98
C GLY A 577 -17.60 -53.53 0.89
N VAL A 578 -16.81 -53.09 -0.09
CA VAL A 578 -16.28 -53.95 -1.17
C VAL A 578 -15.38 -55.05 -0.61
N LEU A 579 -14.45 -54.71 0.28
CA LEU A 579 -13.60 -55.71 0.96
C LEU A 579 -14.46 -56.70 1.77
N GLY A 580 -15.50 -56.20 2.44
CA GLY A 580 -16.48 -57.01 3.14
C GLY A 580 -17.18 -58.01 2.22
N LEU A 581 -17.71 -57.54 1.08
CA LEU A 581 -18.35 -58.39 0.07
C LEU A 581 -17.39 -59.43 -0.51
N GLY A 582 -16.15 -59.04 -0.82
CA GLY A 582 -15.11 -59.97 -1.29
C GLY A 582 -14.80 -61.06 -0.27
N SER A 583 -14.58 -60.67 0.99
CA SER A 583 -14.33 -61.62 2.09
C SER A 583 -15.55 -62.50 2.44
N GLY A 584 -16.77 -62.02 2.16
CA GLY A 584 -17.98 -62.82 2.25
C GLY A 584 -18.09 -63.82 1.10
N SER A 585 -17.76 -63.40 -0.11
CA SER A 585 -17.79 -64.24 -1.32
C SER A 585 -16.78 -65.38 -1.25
N THR A 586 -15.61 -65.19 -0.64
CA THR A 586 -14.65 -66.30 -0.46
C THR A 586 -15.21 -67.42 0.41
N ARG A 587 -16.12 -67.13 1.36
CA ARG A 587 -16.78 -68.15 2.18
C ARG A 587 -17.81 -68.98 1.42
N ILE A 588 -18.29 -68.50 0.27
CA ILE A 588 -19.22 -69.26 -0.61
C ILE A 588 -18.47 -70.42 -1.28
N GLN A 589 -17.18 -70.24 -1.58
CA GLN A 589 -16.32 -71.30 -2.11
C GLN A 589 -15.63 -72.08 -0.99
N ASN A 590 -16.41 -72.88 -0.25
CA ASN A 590 -15.95 -73.63 0.92
C ASN A 590 -15.17 -74.93 0.61
N GLY A 591 -14.95 -75.25 -0.67
CA GLY A 591 -14.17 -76.42 -1.10
C GLY A 591 -14.90 -77.76 -1.05
N TRP A 592 -16.16 -77.79 -0.61
CA TRP A 592 -16.96 -79.02 -0.58
C TRP A 592 -17.53 -79.32 -1.96
N VAL A 593 -16.93 -80.29 -2.66
CA VAL A 593 -17.30 -80.64 -4.04
C VAL A 593 -18.78 -81.01 -4.18
N GLN A 594 -19.39 -81.61 -3.16
CA GLN A 594 -20.83 -81.93 -3.15
C GLN A 594 -21.71 -80.66 -3.20
N PHE A 595 -21.30 -79.57 -2.55
CA PHE A 595 -22.04 -78.31 -2.58
C PHE A 595 -22.02 -77.69 -3.99
N TYR A 596 -20.87 -77.73 -4.67
CA TYR A 596 -20.75 -77.29 -6.07
C TYR A 596 -21.55 -78.19 -7.01
N GLY A 597 -21.51 -79.50 -6.80
CA GLY A 597 -22.31 -80.46 -7.56
C GLY A 597 -23.81 -80.21 -7.40
N GLY A 598 -24.28 -79.94 -6.18
CA GLY A 598 -25.68 -79.59 -5.91
C GLY A 598 -26.14 -78.35 -6.66
N TRP A 599 -25.34 -77.27 -6.65
CA TRP A 599 -25.63 -76.07 -7.43
C TRP A 599 -25.61 -76.31 -8.95
N ALA A 600 -24.67 -77.11 -9.44
CA ALA A 600 -24.62 -77.48 -10.86
C ALA A 600 -25.86 -78.26 -11.29
N VAL A 601 -26.35 -79.20 -10.46
CA VAL A 601 -27.60 -79.93 -10.73
C VAL A 601 -28.80 -79.00 -10.74
N ILE A 602 -28.89 -78.05 -9.80
CA ILE A 602 -29.96 -77.05 -9.79
C ILE A 602 -29.91 -76.17 -11.05
N LEU A 603 -28.71 -75.69 -11.43
CA LEU A 603 -28.53 -74.88 -12.64
C LEU A 603 -28.88 -75.64 -13.91
N VAL A 604 -28.44 -76.89 -14.04
CA VAL A 604 -28.79 -77.76 -15.18
C VAL A 604 -30.30 -78.06 -15.18
N GLY A 605 -30.90 -78.30 -14.01
CA GLY A 605 -32.34 -78.50 -13.87
C GLY A 605 -33.15 -77.27 -14.31
N VAL A 606 -32.75 -76.07 -13.85
CA VAL A 606 -33.39 -74.80 -14.26
C VAL A 606 -33.18 -74.55 -15.75
N ALA A 607 -31.98 -74.78 -16.28
CA ALA A 607 -31.72 -74.66 -17.71
C ALA A 607 -32.54 -75.67 -18.53
N ALA A 608 -32.66 -76.91 -18.09
CA ALA A 608 -33.48 -77.93 -18.73
C ALA A 608 -34.97 -77.56 -18.72
N VAL A 609 -35.48 -76.99 -17.63
CA VAL A 609 -36.85 -76.44 -17.56
C VAL A 609 -37.01 -75.25 -18.51
N TYR A 610 -36.04 -74.33 -18.55
CA TYR A 610 -36.06 -73.19 -19.46
C TYR A 610 -36.04 -73.62 -20.94
N PHE A 611 -35.20 -74.59 -21.29
CA PHE A 611 -35.12 -75.13 -22.66
C PHE A 611 -36.30 -76.04 -23.02
N SER A 612 -36.90 -76.77 -22.06
CA SER A 612 -38.13 -77.53 -22.32
C SER A 612 -39.34 -76.61 -22.54
N MET A 613 -39.37 -75.45 -21.88
CA MET A 613 -40.35 -74.39 -22.17
C MET A 613 -40.08 -73.65 -23.49
N GLY A 614 -38.86 -73.72 -24.04
CA GLY A 614 -38.47 -73.10 -25.32
C GLY A 614 -38.47 -74.03 -26.55
N GLY A 615 -38.77 -75.33 -26.37
CA GLY A 615 -38.65 -76.36 -27.41
C GLY A 615 -39.97 -76.97 -27.92
N GLY A 616 -41.13 -76.40 -27.57
CA GLY A 616 -42.45 -76.91 -27.97
C GLY A 616 -43.16 -76.01 -28.96
N GLY A 617 -42.93 -76.26 -30.25
CA GLY A 617 -44.03 -76.29 -31.22
C GLY A 617 -44.72 -77.64 -31.15
#